data_AF-A0A7W6F5A8-F1
#
_entry.id   AF-A0A7W6F5A8-F1
#
_cell.length_a   1.000
_cell.length_b   1.000
_cell.length_c   1.000
_cell.angle_alpha   90.00
_cell.angle_beta   90.00
_cell.angle_gamma   90.00
#
_symmetry.space_group_name_H-M   'P 1'
#
loop_
_entity.id
_entity.type
_entity.pdbx_description
1 polymer ?
#
loop_
_entity_poly.entity_id
_entity_poly.type
_entity_poly.pdbx_seq_one_letter_code
_entity_poly.pdbx_strand_id
1 'polypeptide(L)'
;MTDPNRRSLLAGTAGALLGGGLIAAPSAAQNLVEGPDNWATMNRAERDAAYNNSAAVPEGAGMIDRWNAASADLRKQHKDTVDLPYGKGERNRWDLFPAKDSKAPCLVFVHGGYWQSRSRESFSCLTEGVREAGMSAALPGYTLAPDATLSQILAELISALDWLGKEGPAHGIEGPVIISGWSAGGHLAARLLAHPSVRAGLAISGIFELAPLRDTYLNDKLKLTDEEVAGLSPLRLPAIEKPLTLAYGTAELSPLVENSRVFHAFRAAQHAAGALIPVPKANHFTVLDALRPRDGVLARAAIDLAYGL
;
A
#
# COMPACT_ATOMS: atom_id res chain seq x y z
N MET A 1 -82.27 1.03 -27.73
CA MET A 1 -81.83 -0.29 -28.25
C MET A 1 -80.85 -0.84 -27.22
N THR A 2 -81.35 -1.45 -26.14
CA THR A 2 -81.38 -2.92 -25.87
C THR A 2 -79.96 -3.49 -25.65
N ASP A 3 -79.32 -3.34 -24.48
CA ASP A 3 -79.47 -4.06 -23.17
C ASP A 3 -78.77 -5.45 -23.16
N PRO A 4 -78.49 -6.12 -22.02
CA PRO A 4 -77.43 -5.92 -21.01
C PRO A 4 -76.60 -7.21 -20.73
N ASN A 5 -75.58 -7.16 -19.87
CA ASN A 5 -75.45 -8.21 -18.84
C ASN A 5 -74.65 -7.78 -17.60
N ARG A 6 -75.29 -7.99 -16.45
CA ARG A 6 -74.84 -7.82 -15.06
C ARG A 6 -73.93 -8.96 -14.62
N ARG A 7 -73.06 -8.69 -13.62
CA ARG A 7 -72.87 -9.37 -12.30
C ARG A 7 -71.44 -9.09 -11.81
N SER A 8 -71.18 -8.27 -10.78
CA SER A 8 -71.48 -8.35 -9.34
C SER A 8 -70.53 -9.23 -8.50
N LEU A 9 -69.89 -8.56 -7.53
CA LEU A 9 -69.49 -8.96 -6.17
C LEU A 9 -68.16 -9.72 -5.90
N LEU A 10 -67.34 -9.01 -5.11
CA LEU A 10 -66.71 -9.35 -3.82
C LEU A 10 -65.48 -10.27 -3.71
N ALA A 11 -64.44 -9.63 -3.14
CA ALA A 11 -63.70 -10.01 -1.93
C ALA A 11 -62.64 -11.13 -1.97
N GLY A 12 -61.42 -10.71 -1.58
CA GLY A 12 -60.56 -11.44 -0.67
C GLY A 12 -59.42 -12.22 -1.32
N THR A 13 -58.18 -11.78 -1.10
CA THR A 13 -57.24 -12.43 -0.16
C THR A 13 -55.91 -11.70 -0.15
N ALA A 14 -55.46 -11.35 1.06
CA ALA A 14 -54.11 -10.92 1.35
C ALA A 14 -53.12 -12.06 1.03
N GLY A 15 -52.07 -11.75 0.27
CA GLY A 15 -50.93 -12.62 0.02
C GLY A 15 -49.65 -11.89 0.38
N ALA A 16 -49.01 -12.33 1.45
CA ALA A 16 -47.77 -11.78 1.98
C ALA A 16 -46.64 -11.87 0.94
N LEU A 17 -46.03 -10.71 0.61
CA LEU A 17 -44.73 -10.67 -0.03
C LEU A 17 -43.67 -10.89 1.06
N LEU A 18 -43.26 -12.15 1.21
CA LEU A 18 -42.10 -12.54 1.98
C LEU A 18 -40.86 -11.87 1.36
N GLY A 19 -40.24 -11.00 2.16
CA GLY A 19 -38.92 -10.46 1.89
C GLY A 19 -37.89 -11.58 1.90
N GLY A 20 -37.58 -12.09 0.71
CA GLY A 20 -36.37 -12.85 0.47
C GLY A 20 -35.20 -11.88 0.36
N GLY A 21 -34.55 -11.59 1.48
CA GLY A 21 -33.24 -10.97 1.45
C GLY A 21 -32.31 -11.85 0.63
N LEU A 22 -31.85 -11.37 -0.52
CA LEU A 22 -30.69 -11.94 -1.18
C LEU A 22 -29.51 -11.75 -0.24
N ILE A 23 -29.20 -12.79 0.54
CA ILE A 23 -27.88 -12.94 1.12
C ILE A 23 -26.98 -13.16 -0.10
N ALA A 24 -26.29 -12.10 -0.52
CA ALA A 24 -25.28 -12.20 -1.56
C ALA A 24 -24.30 -13.31 -1.16
N ALA A 25 -24.12 -14.29 -2.03
CA ALA A 25 -23.11 -15.32 -1.83
C ALA A 25 -21.74 -14.64 -1.65
N PRO A 26 -20.86 -15.16 -0.78
CA PRO A 26 -19.48 -14.70 -0.68
C PRO A 26 -18.86 -14.57 -2.07
N SER A 27 -18.40 -13.37 -2.43
CA SER A 27 -17.60 -13.24 -3.65
C SER A 27 -16.36 -14.13 -3.51
N ALA A 28 -15.82 -14.64 -4.61
CA ALA A 28 -14.60 -15.46 -4.60
C ALA A 28 -13.44 -14.83 -3.81
N ALA A 29 -13.44 -13.50 -3.60
CA ALA A 29 -12.49 -12.78 -2.76
C ALA A 29 -12.54 -13.15 -1.27
N GLN A 30 -13.69 -13.57 -0.73
CA GLN A 30 -13.82 -13.96 0.68
C GLN A 30 -13.15 -15.31 0.99
N ASN A 31 -12.86 -16.13 -0.03
CA ASN A 31 -12.15 -17.40 0.10
C ASN A 31 -10.66 -17.33 -0.28
N LEU A 32 -10.14 -16.15 -0.65
CA LEU A 32 -8.75 -15.99 -1.09
C LEU A 32 -7.80 -15.55 0.03
N VAL A 33 -8.29 -15.41 1.28
CA VAL A 33 -7.44 -15.17 2.45
C VAL A 33 -7.77 -16.13 3.58
N GLU A 34 -7.73 -17.42 3.31
CA GLU A 34 -7.05 -18.26 4.29
C GLU A 34 -5.57 -17.82 4.28
N GLY A 35 -4.84 -17.87 5.38
CA GLY A 35 -3.41 -17.53 5.34
C GLY A 35 -2.64 -18.50 4.42
N PRO A 36 -1.34 -18.80 4.63
CA PRO A 36 -0.79 -20.05 4.09
C PRO A 36 -1.80 -21.20 4.30
N ASP A 37 -1.89 -22.17 3.38
CA ASP A 37 -2.95 -23.22 3.19
C ASP A 37 -3.41 -24.00 4.46
N ASN A 38 -2.92 -23.66 5.63
CA ASN A 38 -3.12 -24.27 6.93
C ASN A 38 -3.16 -23.26 8.10
N TRP A 39 -3.37 -21.95 7.89
CA TRP A 39 -3.28 -20.90 8.94
C TRP A 39 -4.08 -21.23 10.20
N ALA A 40 -5.30 -21.73 10.03
CA ALA A 40 -6.17 -22.16 11.13
C ALA A 40 -5.56 -23.26 12.00
N THR A 41 -4.69 -24.10 11.44
CA THR A 41 -4.01 -25.21 12.12
C THR A 41 -2.62 -24.86 12.65
N MET A 42 -2.01 -23.77 12.15
CA MET A 42 -0.71 -23.30 12.63
C MET A 42 -0.79 -22.84 14.09
N ASN A 43 0.22 -23.19 14.89
CA ASN A 43 0.43 -22.60 16.20
C ASN A 43 1.02 -21.18 16.10
N ARG A 44 1.09 -20.47 17.22
CA ARG A 44 1.59 -19.08 17.26
C ARG A 44 3.02 -18.94 16.71
N ALA A 45 3.93 -19.85 17.03
CA ALA A 45 5.32 -19.77 16.58
C ALA A 45 5.44 -19.95 15.06
N GLU A 46 4.63 -20.82 14.47
CA GLU A 46 4.55 -21.01 13.01
C GLU A 46 3.98 -19.75 12.32
N ARG A 47 2.93 -19.14 12.88
CA ARG A 47 2.36 -17.88 12.40
C ARG A 47 3.35 -16.72 12.51
N ASP A 48 4.10 -16.65 13.61
CA ASP A 48 5.16 -15.67 13.81
C ASP A 48 6.28 -15.84 12.78
N ALA A 49 6.72 -17.08 12.53
CA ALA A 49 7.74 -17.39 11.54
C ALA A 49 7.29 -17.01 10.12
N ALA A 50 6.00 -17.18 9.79
CA ALA A 50 5.44 -16.84 8.48
C ALA A 50 5.52 -15.33 8.15
N TYR A 51 5.61 -14.46 9.15
CA TYR A 51 5.78 -13.01 8.99
C TYR A 51 7.15 -12.50 9.45
N ASN A 52 8.08 -13.36 9.85
CA ASN A 52 9.41 -12.93 10.31
C ASN A 52 10.42 -12.85 9.16
N ASN A 53 10.28 -11.81 8.33
CA ASN A 53 11.18 -11.56 7.20
C ASN A 53 12.66 -11.41 7.61
N SER A 54 12.94 -10.86 8.79
CA SER A 54 14.32 -10.70 9.28
C SER A 54 14.97 -12.04 9.63
N ALA A 55 14.21 -12.99 10.19
CA ALA A 55 14.71 -14.35 10.43
C ALA A 55 14.86 -15.13 9.12
N ALA A 56 13.97 -14.91 8.16
CA ALA A 56 14.02 -15.55 6.85
C ALA A 56 15.17 -15.05 5.95
N VAL A 57 15.69 -13.84 6.21
CA VAL A 57 16.81 -13.25 5.48
C VAL A 57 17.86 -12.73 6.47
N PRO A 58 18.73 -13.62 6.99
CA PRO A 58 19.74 -13.25 7.99
C PRO A 58 20.68 -12.11 7.55
N GLU A 59 20.93 -11.98 6.24
CA GLU A 59 21.77 -10.92 5.67
C GLU A 59 21.07 -9.55 5.61
N GLY A 60 19.77 -9.48 5.92
CA GLY A 60 18.95 -8.27 5.83
C GLY A 60 19.47 -7.11 6.67
N ALA A 61 20.10 -7.39 7.82
CA ALA A 61 20.73 -6.36 8.65
C ALA A 61 21.85 -5.61 7.88
N GLY A 62 22.73 -6.35 7.22
CA GLY A 62 23.80 -5.75 6.40
C GLY A 62 23.27 -5.00 5.17
N MET A 63 22.11 -5.40 4.62
CA MET A 63 21.44 -4.64 3.56
C MET A 63 20.93 -3.30 4.06
N ILE A 64 20.29 -3.29 5.23
CA ILE A 64 19.80 -2.06 5.87
C ILE A 64 20.95 -1.11 6.19
N ASP A 65 22.08 -1.61 6.69
CA ASP A 65 23.27 -0.78 6.96
C ASP A 65 23.80 -0.10 5.71
N ARG A 66 23.81 -0.80 4.57
CA ARG A 66 24.17 -0.22 3.27
C ARG A 66 23.18 0.84 2.82
N TRP A 67 21.89 0.63 3.01
CA TRP A 67 20.87 1.64 2.68
C TRP A 67 20.97 2.87 3.58
N ASN A 68 21.25 2.69 4.87
CA ASN A 68 21.48 3.78 5.82
C ASN A 68 22.68 4.63 5.39
N ALA A 69 23.82 4.00 5.07
CA ALA A 69 25.01 4.70 4.64
C ALA A 69 24.78 5.49 3.35
N ALA A 70 24.21 4.84 2.32
CA ALA A 70 23.94 5.48 1.04
C ALA A 70 22.91 6.62 1.17
N SER A 71 21.85 6.43 1.95
CA SER A 71 20.82 7.45 2.16
C SER A 71 21.35 8.62 2.98
N ALA A 72 22.22 8.38 3.98
CA ALA A 72 22.86 9.46 4.73
C ALA A 72 23.74 10.34 3.83
N ASP A 73 24.48 9.74 2.89
CA ASP A 73 25.30 10.49 1.95
C ASP A 73 24.47 11.29 0.96
N LEU A 74 23.34 10.74 0.49
CA LEU A 74 22.41 11.49 -0.34
C LEU A 74 21.77 12.66 0.43
N ARG A 75 21.31 12.43 1.66
CA ARG A 75 20.69 13.48 2.49
C ARG A 75 21.67 14.63 2.78
N LYS A 76 22.97 14.34 2.99
CA LYS A 76 24.02 15.39 3.16
C LYS A 76 24.16 16.29 1.93
N GLN A 77 23.82 15.82 0.74
CA GLN A 77 23.87 16.61 -0.50
C GLN A 77 22.63 17.49 -0.69
N HIS A 78 21.57 17.26 0.11
CA HIS A 78 20.25 17.88 -0.02
C HIS A 78 19.76 18.48 1.32
N LYS A 79 20.66 19.06 2.12
CA LYS A 79 20.38 19.49 3.50
C LYS A 79 19.19 20.46 3.64
N ASP A 80 18.94 21.29 2.63
CA ASP A 80 17.89 22.31 2.68
C ASP A 80 16.49 21.78 2.32
N THR A 81 16.41 20.54 1.83
CA THR A 81 15.15 19.91 1.39
C THR A 81 14.83 18.63 2.15
N VAL A 82 15.61 18.30 3.19
CA VAL A 82 15.36 17.18 4.11
C VAL A 82 14.87 17.68 5.46
N ASP A 83 14.24 16.79 6.23
CA ASP A 83 13.71 17.09 7.57
C ASP A 83 12.70 18.26 7.61
N LEU A 84 11.92 18.44 6.54
CA LEU A 84 10.90 19.49 6.44
C LEU A 84 9.62 19.08 7.17
N PRO A 85 9.09 19.87 8.13
CA PRO A 85 7.89 19.51 8.88
C PRO A 85 6.61 19.62 8.05
N TYR A 86 5.80 18.56 8.08
CA TYR A 86 4.41 18.59 7.59
C TYR A 86 3.37 18.51 8.71
N GLY A 87 3.80 18.15 9.92
CA GLY A 87 2.93 17.93 11.06
C GLY A 87 3.64 18.13 12.40
N LYS A 88 2.87 18.00 13.48
CA LYS A 88 3.37 18.27 14.84
C LYS A 88 4.25 17.16 15.40
N GLY A 89 4.05 15.92 14.95
CA GLY A 89 4.84 14.77 15.42
C GLY A 89 6.31 14.93 15.05
N GLU A 90 7.20 14.38 15.88
CA GLU A 90 8.65 14.39 15.64
C GLU A 90 8.99 13.77 14.28
N ARG A 91 8.28 12.69 13.94
CA ARG A 91 8.47 11.92 12.71
C ARG A 91 7.70 12.47 11.51
N ASN A 92 6.86 13.49 11.70
CA ASN A 92 6.08 14.11 10.63
C ASN A 92 6.96 15.07 9.83
N ARG A 93 7.86 14.49 9.05
CA ARG A 93 8.89 15.17 8.28
C ARG A 93 8.97 14.60 6.87
N TRP A 94 9.29 15.46 5.92
CA TRP A 94 9.59 15.12 4.54
C TRP A 94 11.08 15.19 4.25
N ASP A 95 11.55 14.24 3.45
CA ASP A 95 12.75 14.40 2.66
C ASP A 95 12.33 14.60 1.19
N LEU A 96 12.63 15.76 0.62
CA LEU A 96 12.27 16.16 -0.74
C LEU A 96 13.51 16.23 -1.62
N PHE A 97 13.40 15.66 -2.81
CA PHE A 97 14.45 15.63 -3.83
C PHE A 97 13.84 16.11 -5.16
N PRO A 98 13.71 17.43 -5.37
CA PRO A 98 13.08 17.98 -6.57
C PRO A 98 13.89 17.67 -7.83
N ALA A 99 13.19 17.43 -8.93
CA ALA A 99 13.77 17.39 -10.26
C ALA A 99 14.18 18.78 -10.76
N LYS A 100 14.84 18.83 -11.92
CA LYS A 100 15.14 20.10 -12.60
C LYS A 100 13.88 20.81 -13.10
N ASP A 101 12.88 20.06 -13.53
CA ASP A 101 11.57 20.57 -13.90
C ASP A 101 10.61 20.35 -12.72
N SER A 102 10.07 21.44 -12.16
CA SER A 102 9.15 21.35 -11.02
C SER A 102 7.86 20.59 -11.38
N LYS A 103 7.50 20.53 -12.66
CA LYS A 103 6.31 19.82 -13.16
C LYS A 103 6.56 18.34 -13.46
N ALA A 104 7.81 17.87 -13.33
CA ALA A 104 8.11 16.46 -13.47
C ALA A 104 7.36 15.64 -12.40
N PRO A 105 6.87 14.43 -12.75
CA PRO A 105 6.23 13.55 -11.78
C PRO A 105 7.09 13.31 -10.53
N CYS A 106 6.44 13.13 -9.39
CA CYS A 106 7.10 12.88 -8.11
C CYS A 106 6.81 11.47 -7.61
N LEU A 107 7.85 10.66 -7.41
CA LEU A 107 7.73 9.40 -6.67
C LEU A 107 7.68 9.70 -5.17
N VAL A 108 6.52 9.51 -4.54
CA VAL A 108 6.41 9.51 -3.08
C VAL A 108 6.65 8.09 -2.59
N PHE A 109 7.74 7.85 -1.84
CA PHE A 109 8.09 6.52 -1.35
C PHE A 109 7.86 6.39 0.18
N VAL A 110 6.93 5.52 0.57
CA VAL A 110 6.59 5.21 1.95
C VAL A 110 7.37 3.98 2.43
N HIS A 111 8.11 4.14 3.53
CA HIS A 111 8.98 3.07 4.02
C HIS A 111 8.22 1.89 4.63
N GLY A 112 8.93 0.76 4.76
CA GLY A 112 8.42 -0.46 5.40
C GLY A 112 8.75 -0.55 6.90
N GLY A 113 8.75 -1.77 7.44
CA GLY A 113 9.11 -2.02 8.84
C GLY A 113 7.91 -2.29 9.76
N TYR A 114 6.87 -2.95 9.24
CA TYR A 114 5.68 -3.38 10.00
C TYR A 114 4.98 -2.26 10.78
N TRP A 115 5.03 -1.01 10.29
CA TRP A 115 4.50 0.19 10.97
C TRP A 115 5.10 0.45 12.36
N GLN A 116 6.15 -0.29 12.73
CA GLN A 116 6.69 -0.36 14.10
C GLN A 116 8.19 -0.07 14.14
N SER A 117 8.82 0.14 12.99
CA SER A 117 10.27 0.31 12.88
C SER A 117 10.67 1.08 11.62
N ARG A 118 11.97 1.39 11.53
CA ARG A 118 12.62 2.12 10.43
C ARG A 118 12.15 3.57 10.33
N SER A 119 12.66 4.28 9.35
CA SER A 119 12.39 5.70 9.15
C SER A 119 12.74 6.09 7.70
N ARG A 120 12.23 7.22 7.21
CA ARG A 120 12.46 7.69 5.82
C ARG A 120 13.95 7.83 5.48
N GLU A 121 14.75 8.15 6.49
CA GLU A 121 16.18 8.42 6.43
C GLU A 121 17.00 7.23 5.91
N SER A 122 16.45 6.01 6.02
CA SER A 122 17.08 4.78 5.53
C SER A 122 16.86 4.53 4.03
N PHE A 123 15.94 5.24 3.37
CA PHE A 123 15.43 4.83 2.05
C PHE A 123 15.64 5.86 0.93
N SER A 124 16.23 7.02 1.21
CA SER A 124 16.47 8.06 0.19
C SER A 124 17.25 7.51 -1.01
N CYS A 125 18.22 6.60 -0.78
CA CYS A 125 19.01 5.98 -1.85
C CYS A 125 18.18 5.16 -2.86
N LEU A 126 16.98 4.69 -2.49
CA LEU A 126 16.12 3.93 -3.42
C LEU A 126 15.51 4.80 -4.52
N THR A 127 15.63 6.13 -4.39
CA THR A 127 15.07 7.09 -5.35
C THR A 127 16.04 7.45 -6.48
N GLU A 128 17.28 6.94 -6.45
CA GLU A 128 18.35 7.25 -7.40
C GLU A 128 17.89 7.05 -8.86
N GLY A 129 17.36 5.88 -9.21
CA GLY A 129 16.98 5.54 -10.58
C GLY A 129 15.85 6.40 -11.16
N VAL A 130 14.84 6.75 -10.35
CA VAL A 130 13.75 7.64 -10.83
C VAL A 130 14.24 9.09 -10.95
N ARG A 131 15.15 9.53 -10.08
CA ARG A 131 15.77 10.86 -10.16
C ARG A 131 16.68 10.99 -11.38
N GLU A 132 17.44 9.94 -11.70
CA GLU A 132 18.20 9.85 -12.96
C GLU A 132 17.29 9.90 -14.20
N ALA A 133 16.04 9.42 -14.09
CA ALA A 133 15.03 9.56 -15.12
C ALA A 133 14.34 10.93 -15.16
N GLY A 134 14.76 11.88 -14.31
CA GLY A 134 14.24 13.25 -14.28
C GLY A 134 12.99 13.45 -13.43
N MET A 135 12.59 12.46 -12.63
CA MET A 135 11.47 12.59 -11.69
C MET A 135 11.92 13.24 -10.38
N SER A 136 10.99 13.92 -9.72
CA SER A 136 11.15 14.29 -8.31
C SER A 136 10.99 13.04 -7.43
N ALA A 137 11.55 13.07 -6.23
CA ALA A 137 11.27 12.06 -5.22
C ALA A 137 10.98 12.69 -3.86
N ALA A 138 10.10 12.07 -3.08
CA ALA A 138 9.73 12.55 -1.75
C ALA A 138 9.50 11.36 -0.81
N LEU A 139 9.96 11.46 0.43
CA LEU A 139 9.80 10.42 1.43
C LEU A 139 9.18 11.00 2.71
N PRO A 140 7.96 10.60 3.09
CA PRO A 140 7.36 11.03 4.35
C PRO A 140 7.81 10.09 5.47
N GLY A 141 8.13 10.67 6.63
CA GLY A 141 8.14 9.95 7.89
C GLY A 141 6.72 9.84 8.46
N TYR A 142 6.49 8.90 9.38
CA TYR A 142 5.23 8.74 10.10
C TYR A 142 5.52 8.14 11.49
N THR A 143 4.66 8.40 12.46
CA THR A 143 4.74 7.86 13.83
C THR A 143 4.63 6.34 13.80
N LEU A 144 5.26 5.63 14.74
CA LEU A 144 5.28 4.16 14.75
C LEU A 144 4.35 3.60 15.82
N ALA A 145 3.82 2.41 15.60
CA ALA A 145 3.17 1.66 16.66
C ALA A 145 4.20 1.20 17.72
N PRO A 146 3.84 1.22 19.02
CA PRO A 146 2.50 1.45 19.57
C PRO A 146 2.17 2.93 19.87
N ASP A 147 3.04 3.88 19.56
CA ASP A 147 2.82 5.31 19.85
C ASP A 147 1.68 5.91 19.00
N ALA A 148 1.41 5.30 17.84
CA ALA A 148 0.24 5.57 17.01
C ALA A 148 -0.45 4.27 16.59
N THR A 149 -1.79 4.30 16.49
CA THR A 149 -2.57 3.22 15.85
C THR A 149 -2.39 3.24 14.33
N LEU A 150 -2.75 2.16 13.64
CA LEU A 150 -2.61 2.11 12.18
C LEU A 150 -3.49 3.16 11.48
N SER A 151 -4.65 3.47 12.05
CA SER A 151 -5.52 4.57 11.59
C SER A 151 -4.84 5.94 11.70
N GLN A 152 -4.15 6.21 12.81
CA GLN A 152 -3.43 7.46 13.01
C GLN A 152 -2.24 7.58 12.04
N ILE A 153 -1.51 6.48 11.80
CA ILE A 153 -0.42 6.44 10.83
C ILE A 153 -0.93 6.79 9.43
N LEU A 154 -2.05 6.21 8.99
CA LEU A 154 -2.62 6.54 7.69
C LEU A 154 -3.07 8.01 7.63
N ALA A 155 -3.68 8.54 8.69
CA ALA A 155 -4.12 9.93 8.75
C ALA A 155 -2.95 10.93 8.67
N GLU A 156 -1.81 10.62 9.32
CA GLU A 156 -0.59 11.42 9.20
C GLU A 156 -0.08 11.45 7.76
N LEU A 157 -0.12 10.33 7.04
CA LEU A 157 0.35 10.27 5.65
C LEU A 157 -0.60 10.94 4.66
N ILE A 158 -1.90 10.92 4.93
CA ILE A 158 -2.87 11.75 4.21
C ILE A 158 -2.52 13.22 4.40
N SER A 159 -2.29 13.65 5.65
CA SER A 159 -1.87 15.03 5.96
C SER A 159 -0.54 15.40 5.30
N ALA A 160 0.38 14.42 5.17
CA ALA A 160 1.64 14.62 4.46
C ALA A 160 1.40 14.90 2.97
N LEU A 161 0.51 14.17 2.31
CA LEU A 161 0.17 14.39 0.89
C LEU A 161 -0.60 15.70 0.68
N ASP A 162 -1.48 16.08 1.60
CA ASP A 162 -2.13 17.40 1.60
C ASP A 162 -1.09 18.52 1.69
N TRP A 163 -0.13 18.38 2.60
CA TRP A 163 1.00 19.31 2.72
C TRP A 163 1.82 19.36 1.44
N LEU A 164 2.14 18.22 0.83
CA LEU A 164 2.93 18.17 -0.41
C LEU A 164 2.18 18.87 -1.57
N GLY A 165 0.86 18.70 -1.67
CA GLY A 165 0.06 19.39 -2.68
C GLY A 165 0.04 20.91 -2.49
N LYS A 166 0.12 21.39 -1.25
CA LYS A 166 0.06 22.81 -0.91
C LYS A 166 1.42 23.51 -0.93
N GLU A 167 2.42 22.90 -0.30
CA GLU A 167 3.74 23.49 -0.06
C GLU A 167 4.81 22.95 -1.01
N GLY A 168 4.58 21.80 -1.65
CA GLY A 168 5.48 21.20 -2.64
C GLY A 168 5.95 22.16 -3.74
N PRO A 169 5.09 23.04 -4.31
CA PRO A 169 5.52 24.02 -5.30
C PRO A 169 6.64 24.95 -4.82
N ALA A 170 6.61 25.38 -3.56
CA ALA A 170 7.67 26.20 -2.97
C ALA A 170 9.00 25.45 -2.83
N HIS A 171 8.95 24.11 -2.89
CA HIS A 171 10.10 23.21 -2.86
C HIS A 171 10.42 22.59 -4.23
N GLY A 172 9.84 23.10 -5.32
CA GLY A 172 10.10 22.63 -6.68
C GLY A 172 9.43 21.30 -7.03
N ILE A 173 8.32 20.94 -6.36
CA ILE A 173 7.53 19.74 -6.63
C ILE A 173 6.07 20.14 -6.90
N GLU A 174 5.71 20.22 -8.17
CA GLU A 174 4.36 20.57 -8.66
C GLU A 174 3.73 19.45 -9.51
N GLY A 175 4.54 18.47 -9.94
CA GLY A 175 4.09 17.39 -10.81
C GLY A 175 3.17 16.37 -10.14
N PRO A 176 2.56 15.47 -10.93
CA PRO A 176 1.67 14.44 -10.41
C PRO A 176 2.40 13.47 -9.48
N VAL A 177 1.71 13.02 -8.42
CA VAL A 177 2.28 12.06 -7.47
C VAL A 177 2.08 10.62 -7.96
N ILE A 178 3.17 9.86 -7.96
CA ILE A 178 3.18 8.41 -8.05
C ILE A 178 3.51 7.87 -6.67
N ILE A 179 2.55 7.22 -6.02
CA ILE A 179 2.75 6.68 -4.67
C ILE A 179 3.42 5.32 -4.76
N SER A 180 4.46 5.10 -3.97
CA SER A 180 5.10 3.80 -3.83
C SER A 180 5.40 3.52 -2.38
N GLY A 181 5.58 2.25 -2.07
CA GLY A 181 6.07 1.86 -0.76
C GLY A 181 6.38 0.38 -0.69
N TRP A 182 7.15 0.02 0.33
CA TRP A 182 7.65 -1.32 0.54
C TRP A 182 7.09 -1.95 1.82
N SER A 183 6.66 -3.22 1.77
CA SER A 183 6.18 -3.94 2.95
C SER A 183 4.97 -3.24 3.58
N ALA A 184 5.05 -2.86 4.85
CA ALA A 184 4.09 -1.96 5.50
C ALA A 184 3.83 -0.65 4.72
N GLY A 185 4.83 -0.13 4.01
CA GLY A 185 4.70 1.01 3.11
C GLY A 185 3.94 0.67 1.82
N GLY A 186 4.01 -0.58 1.33
CA GLY A 186 3.23 -1.05 0.19
C GLY A 186 1.73 -1.13 0.52
N HIS A 187 1.40 -1.57 1.74
CA HIS A 187 0.06 -1.44 2.30
C HIS A 187 -0.41 0.03 2.31
N LEU A 188 0.41 0.93 2.88
CA LEU A 188 0.09 2.35 2.97
C LEU A 188 -0.06 2.99 1.59
N ALA A 189 0.79 2.65 0.63
CA ALA A 189 0.68 3.11 -0.76
C ALA A 189 -0.65 2.70 -1.40
N ALA A 190 -1.10 1.45 -1.19
CA ALA A 190 -2.40 0.99 -1.68
C ALA A 190 -3.57 1.76 -1.03
N ARG A 191 -3.47 2.14 0.25
CA ARG A 191 -4.49 2.98 0.90
C ARG A 191 -4.45 4.43 0.42
N LEU A 192 -3.25 5.01 0.31
CA LEU A 192 -3.02 6.38 -0.13
C LEU A 192 -3.32 6.60 -1.63
N LEU A 193 -3.46 5.53 -2.41
CA LEU A 193 -3.90 5.60 -3.81
C LEU A 193 -5.23 6.37 -3.97
N ALA A 194 -6.12 6.31 -2.99
CA ALA A 194 -7.39 7.04 -2.99
C ALA A 194 -7.21 8.57 -2.90
N HIS A 195 -6.04 9.06 -2.45
CA HIS A 195 -5.79 10.48 -2.27
C HIS A 195 -5.89 11.26 -3.61
N PRO A 196 -6.54 12.43 -3.67
CA PRO A 196 -6.75 13.16 -4.92
C PRO A 196 -5.48 13.54 -5.69
N SER A 197 -4.38 13.85 -4.98
CA SER A 197 -3.11 14.21 -5.63
C SER A 197 -2.37 13.02 -6.25
N VAL A 198 -2.72 11.79 -5.87
CA VAL A 198 -2.07 10.57 -6.35
C VAL A 198 -2.67 10.16 -7.69
N ARG A 199 -1.83 10.04 -8.71
CA ARG A 199 -2.22 9.62 -10.07
C ARG A 199 -2.23 8.11 -10.24
N ALA A 200 -1.22 7.44 -9.71
CA ALA A 200 -1.00 6.00 -9.83
C ALA A 200 -0.07 5.52 -8.70
N GLY A 201 0.15 4.21 -8.59
CA GLY A 201 1.10 3.70 -7.60
C GLY A 201 1.79 2.37 -7.90
N LEU A 202 2.82 2.11 -7.11
CA LEU A 202 3.65 0.90 -7.11
C LEU A 202 3.78 0.37 -5.67
N ALA A 203 3.03 -0.67 -5.31
CA ALA A 203 3.15 -1.30 -4.00
C ALA A 203 4.05 -2.54 -4.06
N ILE A 204 5.12 -2.54 -3.28
CA ILE A 204 6.18 -3.55 -3.30
C ILE A 204 6.07 -4.40 -2.04
N SER A 205 5.85 -5.70 -2.21
CA SER A 205 5.82 -6.71 -1.14
C SER A 205 4.85 -6.34 0.00
N GLY A 206 3.69 -5.78 -0.35
CA GLY A 206 2.73 -5.24 0.62
C GLY A 206 1.92 -6.30 1.36
N ILE A 207 1.30 -5.87 2.47
CA ILE A 207 0.35 -6.67 3.24
C ILE A 207 -1.03 -6.05 3.03
N PHE A 208 -1.93 -6.76 2.37
CA PHE A 208 -3.21 -6.23 1.91
C PHE A 208 -4.42 -6.81 2.67
N GLU A 209 -4.18 -7.82 3.51
CA GLU A 209 -5.12 -8.33 4.51
C GLU A 209 -4.46 -8.35 5.89
N LEU A 210 -5.04 -7.61 6.85
CA LEU A 210 -4.45 -7.37 8.16
C LEU A 210 -4.88 -8.37 9.23
N ALA A 211 -6.00 -9.09 9.07
CA ALA A 211 -6.51 -9.99 10.09
C ALA A 211 -5.50 -11.05 10.55
N PRO A 212 -4.73 -11.73 9.67
CA PRO A 212 -3.74 -12.70 10.10
C PRO A 212 -2.71 -12.12 11.07
N LEU A 213 -2.39 -10.83 10.96
CA LEU A 213 -1.40 -10.21 11.84
C LEU A 213 -1.81 -10.25 13.32
N ARG A 214 -3.12 -10.29 13.62
CA ARG A 214 -3.64 -10.38 15.00
C ARG A 214 -3.20 -11.65 15.73
N ASP A 215 -2.93 -12.69 14.96
CA ASP A 215 -2.48 -13.97 15.48
C ASP A 215 -0.95 -14.06 15.58
N THR A 216 -0.22 -12.96 15.33
CA THR A 216 1.26 -12.91 15.36
C THR A 216 1.78 -11.91 16.39
N TYR A 217 3.08 -11.99 16.71
CA TYR A 217 3.80 -11.08 17.60
C TYR A 217 3.71 -9.62 17.16
N LEU A 218 3.44 -9.36 15.87
CA LEU A 218 3.26 -8.01 15.34
C LEU A 218 2.09 -7.29 16.03
N ASN A 219 1.06 -8.03 16.45
CA ASN A 219 -0.10 -7.44 17.09
C ASN A 219 0.14 -6.99 18.54
N ASP A 220 1.26 -7.37 19.15
CA ASP A 220 1.62 -6.94 20.51
C ASP A 220 1.78 -5.40 20.56
N LYS A 221 2.30 -4.80 19.47
CA LYS A 221 2.35 -3.34 19.30
C LYS A 221 1.20 -2.79 18.47
N LEU A 222 0.78 -3.47 17.39
CA LEU A 222 -0.24 -2.92 16.49
C LEU A 222 -1.62 -2.84 17.15
N LYS A 223 -1.97 -3.82 17.99
CA LYS A 223 -3.26 -3.89 18.70
C LYS A 223 -4.46 -3.63 17.78
N LEU A 224 -4.44 -4.25 16.60
CA LEU A 224 -5.43 -4.02 15.55
C LEU A 224 -6.84 -4.33 16.06
N THR A 225 -7.74 -3.35 15.90
CA THR A 225 -9.17 -3.51 16.17
C THR A 225 -9.89 -4.13 14.97
N ASP A 226 -11.13 -4.57 15.17
CA ASP A 226 -11.97 -5.07 14.07
C ASP A 226 -12.22 -3.97 13.03
N GLU A 227 -12.41 -2.72 13.48
CA GLU A 227 -12.57 -1.56 12.61
C GLU A 227 -11.31 -1.28 11.79
N GLU A 228 -10.13 -1.37 12.39
CA GLU A 228 -8.87 -1.17 11.65
C GLU A 228 -8.66 -2.29 10.63
N VAL A 229 -8.92 -3.54 11.00
CA VAL A 229 -8.84 -4.66 10.04
C VAL A 229 -9.82 -4.45 8.88
N ALA A 230 -11.08 -4.11 9.15
CA ALA A 230 -12.10 -3.92 8.12
C ALA A 230 -11.84 -2.69 7.25
N GLY A 231 -11.44 -1.56 7.85
CA GLY A 231 -11.30 -0.27 7.18
C GLY A 231 -9.93 0.00 6.58
N LEU A 232 -8.91 -0.77 6.97
CA LEU A 232 -7.53 -0.55 6.53
C LEU A 232 -6.97 -1.70 5.69
N SER A 233 -7.56 -2.91 5.67
CA SER A 233 -7.15 -3.97 4.73
C SER A 233 -7.61 -3.65 3.31
N PRO A 234 -6.71 -3.37 2.34
CA PRO A 234 -7.12 -3.10 0.96
C PRO A 234 -7.93 -4.23 0.31
N LEU A 235 -7.78 -5.49 0.74
CA LEU A 235 -8.57 -6.64 0.26
C LEU A 235 -10.04 -6.62 0.71
N ARG A 236 -10.39 -5.79 1.70
CA ARG A 236 -11.77 -5.67 2.23
C ARG A 236 -12.51 -4.46 1.70
N LEU A 237 -11.87 -3.66 0.84
CA LEU A 237 -12.39 -2.39 0.35
C LEU A 237 -12.57 -2.44 -1.17
N PRO A 238 -13.51 -1.66 -1.75
CA PRO A 238 -13.62 -1.52 -3.20
C PRO A 238 -12.27 -1.11 -3.82
N ALA A 239 -11.95 -1.69 -4.98
CA ALA A 239 -10.72 -1.35 -5.69
C ALA A 239 -10.76 0.11 -6.15
N ILE A 240 -9.73 0.89 -5.80
CA ILE A 240 -9.55 2.25 -6.32
C ILE A 240 -9.24 2.20 -7.81
N GLU A 241 -10.03 2.90 -8.63
CA GLU A 241 -9.91 3.01 -10.09
C GLU A 241 -8.75 3.92 -10.53
N LYS A 242 -7.54 3.63 -10.04
CA LYS A 242 -6.28 4.21 -10.50
C LYS A 242 -5.28 3.09 -10.77
N PRO A 243 -4.33 3.26 -11.71
CA PRO A 243 -3.30 2.26 -11.95
C PRO A 243 -2.51 1.96 -10.66
N LEU A 244 -2.44 0.69 -10.28
CA LEU A 244 -1.63 0.21 -9.16
C LEU A 244 -0.85 -1.04 -9.55
N THR A 245 0.43 -0.88 -9.82
CA THR A 245 1.33 -2.02 -10.02
C THR A 245 1.67 -2.65 -8.68
N LEU A 246 1.53 -3.98 -8.58
CA LEU A 246 1.96 -4.77 -7.43
C LEU A 246 3.24 -5.51 -7.79
N ALA A 247 4.23 -5.47 -6.91
CA ALA A 247 5.48 -6.18 -7.09
C ALA A 247 5.80 -7.03 -5.85
N TYR A 248 6.50 -8.14 -6.04
CA TYR A 248 6.97 -9.00 -4.96
C TYR A 248 8.20 -9.80 -5.41
N GLY A 249 9.08 -10.14 -4.47
CA GLY A 249 10.18 -11.07 -4.69
C GLY A 249 9.70 -12.52 -4.70
N THR A 250 10.13 -13.32 -5.67
CA THR A 250 9.67 -14.71 -5.78
C THR A 250 10.27 -15.66 -4.73
N ALA A 251 11.25 -15.20 -3.94
CA ALA A 251 11.86 -15.94 -2.84
C ALA A 251 11.49 -15.34 -1.46
N GLU A 252 10.38 -14.59 -1.40
CA GLU A 252 9.81 -14.10 -0.14
C GLU A 252 9.07 -15.20 0.63
N LEU A 253 8.79 -14.94 1.91
CA LEU A 253 7.87 -15.77 2.68
C LEU A 253 6.49 -15.79 2.00
N SER A 254 5.83 -16.95 2.07
CA SER A 254 4.56 -17.20 1.38
C SER A 254 3.50 -16.12 1.60
N PRO A 255 3.30 -15.58 2.83
CA PRO A 255 2.27 -14.55 3.02
C PRO A 255 2.47 -13.29 2.18
N LEU A 256 3.70 -12.88 1.88
CA LEU A 256 3.99 -11.67 1.10
C LEU A 256 3.76 -11.91 -0.39
N VAL A 257 4.16 -13.08 -0.88
CA VAL A 257 3.90 -13.54 -2.26
C VAL A 257 2.39 -13.61 -2.51
N GLU A 258 1.68 -14.32 -1.64
CA GLU A 258 0.24 -14.56 -1.81
C GLU A 258 -0.59 -13.29 -1.59
N ASN A 259 -0.24 -12.43 -0.63
CA ASN A 259 -0.91 -11.12 -0.51
C ASN A 259 -0.85 -10.33 -1.82
N SER A 260 0.31 -10.29 -2.46
CA SER A 260 0.50 -9.55 -3.72
C SER A 260 -0.31 -10.16 -4.87
N ARG A 261 -0.34 -11.50 -4.98
CA ARG A 261 -1.11 -12.21 -6.01
C ARG A 261 -2.61 -12.06 -5.81
N VAL A 262 -3.09 -12.29 -4.60
CA VAL A 262 -4.52 -12.22 -4.25
C VAL A 262 -5.03 -10.80 -4.41
N PHE A 263 -4.30 -9.79 -3.94
CA PHE A 263 -4.72 -8.39 -4.11
C PHE A 263 -4.72 -7.94 -5.58
N HIS A 264 -3.77 -8.43 -6.40
CA HIS A 264 -3.81 -8.20 -7.84
C HIS A 264 -5.07 -8.80 -8.48
N ALA A 265 -5.35 -10.08 -8.20
CA ALA A 265 -6.51 -10.78 -8.74
C ALA A 265 -7.83 -10.11 -8.31
N PHE A 266 -7.92 -9.70 -7.04
CA PHE A 266 -9.07 -8.96 -6.51
C PHE A 266 -9.32 -7.64 -7.24
N ARG A 267 -8.26 -6.87 -7.53
CA ARG A 267 -8.36 -5.63 -8.31
C ARG A 267 -8.72 -5.88 -9.76
N ALA A 268 -8.11 -6.89 -10.39
CA ALA A 268 -8.39 -7.26 -11.77
C ALA A 268 -9.85 -7.71 -11.98
N ALA A 269 -10.41 -8.45 -11.02
CA ALA A 269 -11.83 -8.83 -11.02
C ALA A 269 -12.80 -7.64 -10.96
N GLN A 270 -12.32 -6.48 -10.49
CA GLN A 270 -13.04 -5.20 -10.47
C GLN A 270 -12.61 -4.26 -11.61
N HIS A 271 -11.89 -4.77 -12.61
CA HIS A 271 -11.40 -4.01 -13.76
C HIS A 271 -10.45 -2.84 -13.41
N ALA A 272 -9.86 -2.83 -12.21
CA ALA A 272 -8.89 -1.81 -11.84
C ALA A 272 -7.51 -2.10 -12.46
N ALA A 273 -6.93 -1.11 -13.13
CA ALA A 273 -5.66 -1.24 -13.85
C ALA A 273 -4.44 -1.47 -12.94
N GLY A 274 -3.43 -2.17 -13.45
CA GLY A 274 -2.16 -2.41 -12.76
C GLY A 274 -1.50 -3.75 -13.11
N ALA A 275 -0.18 -3.74 -13.28
CA ALA A 275 0.59 -4.96 -13.53
C ALA A 275 0.88 -5.73 -12.23
N LEU A 276 1.16 -7.03 -12.36
CA LEU A 276 1.77 -7.84 -11.31
C LEU A 276 3.20 -8.19 -11.73
N ILE A 277 4.19 -7.76 -10.95
CA ILE A 277 5.61 -7.92 -11.25
C ILE A 277 6.26 -8.87 -10.24
N PRO A 278 6.47 -10.15 -10.61
CA PRO A 278 7.35 -11.02 -9.85
C PRO A 278 8.81 -10.64 -10.12
N VAL A 279 9.57 -10.29 -9.07
CA VAL A 279 11.02 -10.05 -9.15
C VAL A 279 11.75 -11.38 -8.89
N PRO A 280 12.34 -12.01 -9.93
CA PRO A 280 12.86 -13.37 -9.82
C PRO A 280 13.97 -13.47 -8.79
N LYS A 281 13.91 -14.50 -7.93
CA LYS A 281 14.89 -14.85 -6.89
C LYS A 281 15.09 -13.78 -5.80
N ALA A 282 14.38 -12.66 -5.86
CA ALA A 282 14.46 -11.65 -4.81
C ALA A 282 13.73 -12.13 -3.56
N ASN A 283 14.36 -11.92 -2.41
CA ASN A 283 13.76 -11.99 -1.09
C ASN A 283 13.17 -10.62 -0.69
N HIS A 284 12.63 -10.52 0.53
CA HIS A 284 11.88 -9.34 1.00
C HIS A 284 12.71 -8.04 1.01
N PHE A 285 14.03 -8.13 1.08
CA PHE A 285 14.94 -6.98 1.09
C PHE A 285 15.52 -6.70 -0.29
N THR A 286 16.07 -7.73 -0.95
CA THR A 286 16.68 -7.64 -2.30
C THR A 286 15.68 -7.26 -3.40
N VAL A 287 14.37 -7.38 -3.16
CA VAL A 287 13.33 -6.85 -4.07
C VAL A 287 13.54 -5.35 -4.35
N LEU A 288 14.09 -4.60 -3.40
CA LEU A 288 14.37 -3.17 -3.54
C LEU A 288 15.58 -2.87 -4.43
N ASP A 289 16.45 -3.86 -4.68
CA ASP A 289 17.55 -3.72 -5.65
C ASP A 289 17.01 -3.54 -7.07
N ALA A 290 15.76 -3.92 -7.33
CA ALA A 290 15.08 -3.69 -8.60
C ALA A 290 14.45 -2.29 -8.74
N LEU A 291 14.39 -1.50 -7.65
CA LEU A 291 13.89 -0.12 -7.65
C LEU A 291 15.01 0.92 -7.74
N ARG A 292 16.16 0.61 -7.15
CA ARG A 292 17.26 1.57 -7.01
C ARG A 292 17.89 2.03 -8.34
N PRO A 293 18.33 1.14 -9.25
CA PRO A 293 18.92 1.55 -10.52
C PRO A 293 17.84 1.94 -11.54
N ARG A 294 18.12 2.91 -12.41
CA ARG A 294 17.17 3.43 -13.42
C ARG A 294 16.59 2.35 -14.35
N ASP A 295 17.40 1.36 -14.73
CA ASP A 295 16.99 0.24 -15.58
C ASP A 295 16.41 -0.96 -14.81
N GLY A 296 16.38 -0.87 -13.48
CA GLY A 296 15.69 -1.80 -12.60
C GLY A 296 14.22 -1.95 -13.00
N VAL A 297 13.68 -3.17 -12.90
CA VAL A 297 12.30 -3.45 -13.34
C VAL A 297 11.26 -2.65 -12.55
N LEU A 298 11.52 -2.34 -11.27
CA LEU A 298 10.60 -1.54 -10.45
C LEU A 298 10.79 -0.04 -10.69
N ALA A 299 12.01 0.42 -10.97
CA ALA A 299 12.25 1.80 -11.38
C ALA A 299 11.52 2.11 -12.70
N ARG A 300 11.66 1.22 -13.69
CA ARG A 300 10.93 1.32 -14.96
C ARG A 300 9.43 1.31 -14.74
N ALA A 301 8.90 0.40 -13.92
CA ALA A 301 7.47 0.40 -13.60
C ALA A 301 6.99 1.73 -12.99
N ALA A 302 7.77 2.34 -12.09
CA ALA A 302 7.44 3.66 -11.54
C ALA A 302 7.47 4.78 -12.61
N ILE A 303 8.45 4.74 -13.52
CA ILE A 303 8.57 5.68 -14.65
C ILE A 303 7.39 5.50 -15.63
N ASP A 304 7.03 4.26 -15.96
CA ASP A 304 5.92 3.97 -16.87
C ASP A 304 4.58 4.46 -16.30
N LEU A 305 4.35 4.23 -14.99
CA LEU A 305 3.19 4.79 -14.28
C LEU A 305 3.17 6.32 -14.28
N ALA A 306 4.35 6.96 -14.21
CA ALA A 306 4.49 8.41 -14.20
C ALA A 306 4.12 9.06 -15.53
N TYR A 307 4.55 8.45 -16.64
CA TYR A 307 4.42 9.02 -17.98
C TYR A 307 3.33 8.35 -18.83
N GLY A 308 2.67 7.31 -18.33
CA GLY A 308 1.62 6.57 -19.04
C GLY A 308 2.15 5.77 -20.22
N LEU A 309 3.34 5.19 -20.07
CA LEU A 309 4.04 4.39 -21.09
C LEU A 309 3.61 2.91 -21.06
#